data_AF-A0A0G4FDH8-F1
#
_entry.id   AF-A0A0G4FDH8-F1
#
_cell.length_a   1.000
_cell.length_b   1.000
_cell.length_c   1.000
_cell.angle_alpha   90.00
_cell.angle_beta   90.00
_cell.angle_gamma   90.00
#
_symmetry.space_group_name_H-M   'P 1'
#
loop_
_entity.id
_entity.type
_entity.pdbx_description
1 polymer ?
#
loop_
_entity_poly.entity_id
_entity_poly.type
_entity_poly.pdbx_seq_one_letter_code
_entity_poly.pdbx_strand_id
1 'polypeptide(L)'
;MTSFKDLIDRAKPSLDSPPPSSWRSSAPCCHTTCGKASTSAATRRPGNHILYRSGWQPPACHFSHGSAEWTDRECLSLGGGLWYMHIPRNIQHREVEFVMCDASRSQWDHPPSHTGMPNYPVWTEGVYMLSDGSLKSLRSDVGWDYVDLLFIRDKVAREAAEAHVLYFTGWTPPRIHFRHTNSCWTEPPGIVCNAFSGRVWHAQMPFHSGLEFVLNDGSGS
;
A
#
# COMPACT_ATOMS: atom_id res chain seq x y z
N MET A 1 -15.93 9.74 -20.57
CA MET A 1 -15.04 9.01 -19.65
C MET A 1 -13.90 9.94 -19.30
N THR A 2 -13.77 10.36 -18.04
CA THR A 2 -12.66 11.20 -17.57
C THR A 2 -11.41 10.32 -17.44
N SER A 3 -10.29 10.75 -18.03
CA SER A 3 -9.04 10.00 -17.94
C SER A 3 -8.47 10.07 -16.51
N PHE A 4 -7.70 9.07 -16.09
CA PHE A 4 -7.04 9.08 -14.77
C PHE A 4 -6.05 10.25 -14.62
N LYS A 5 -5.50 10.75 -15.74
CA LYS A 5 -4.69 11.98 -15.78
C LYS A 5 -5.54 13.21 -15.41
N ASP A 6 -6.80 13.29 -15.86
CA ASP A 6 -7.74 14.37 -15.52
C ASP A 6 -8.10 14.39 -14.02
N LEU A 7 -8.01 13.25 -13.34
CA LEU A 7 -8.21 13.13 -11.89
C LEU A 7 -7.01 13.61 -11.08
N ILE A 8 -5.79 13.49 -11.62
CA ILE A 8 -4.54 13.96 -10.99
C ILE A 8 -4.36 15.47 -11.20
N ASP A 9 -4.63 15.99 -12.40
CA ASP A 9 -4.43 17.41 -12.72
C ASP A 9 -5.47 18.33 -12.04
N ARG A 10 -6.65 17.81 -11.67
CA ARG A 10 -7.65 18.54 -10.86
C ARG A 10 -7.28 18.66 -9.37
N ALA A 11 -6.27 17.95 -8.88
CA ALA A 11 -5.83 17.99 -7.48
C ALA A 11 -4.77 19.08 -7.18
N LYS A 12 -4.46 19.97 -8.15
CA LYS A 12 -3.47 21.05 -8.07
C LYS A 12 -4.12 22.45 -8.21
N PRO A 13 -4.97 22.94 -7.29
CA PRO A 13 -4.53 24.05 -6.40
C PRO A 13 -5.30 24.04 -5.04
N SER A 14 -4.90 24.63 -3.91
CA SER A 14 -3.96 25.71 -3.59
C SER A 14 -3.20 25.40 -2.29
N LEU A 15 -1.87 25.51 -2.34
CA LEU A 15 -1.03 25.78 -1.17
C LEU A 15 -1.28 27.24 -0.78
N ASP A 16 -2.08 27.48 0.25
CA ASP A 16 -1.98 28.64 1.16
C ASP A 16 -3.07 28.55 2.24
N SER A 17 -2.77 27.89 3.36
CA SER A 17 -3.38 28.10 4.69
C SER A 17 -2.62 27.33 5.79
N PRO A 18 -2.56 27.85 7.02
CA PRO A 18 -1.48 27.60 7.99
C PRO A 18 -1.66 26.30 8.82
N PRO A 19 -0.64 25.84 9.58
CA PRO A 19 -0.68 24.52 10.22
C PRO A 19 -1.70 24.46 11.36
N PRO A 20 -2.29 23.28 11.63
CA PRO A 20 -3.27 23.14 12.71
C PRO A 20 -2.58 23.15 14.09
N SER A 21 -3.13 23.99 14.95
CA SER A 21 -2.79 24.19 16.35
C SER A 21 -3.11 22.97 17.23
N SER A 22 -2.13 22.61 18.05
CA SER A 22 -2.15 21.90 19.34
C SER A 22 -3.50 21.43 19.90
N TRP A 23 -3.72 20.12 20.00
CA TRP A 23 -4.73 19.55 20.91
C TRP A 23 -4.07 18.67 21.96
N ARG A 24 -4.11 19.18 23.20
CA ARG A 24 -3.97 18.42 24.44
C ARG A 24 -5.17 17.49 24.58
N SER A 25 -4.96 16.30 25.10
CA SER A 25 -5.98 15.62 25.91
C SER A 25 -5.31 14.80 26.99
N SER A 26 -5.70 15.13 28.21
CA SER A 26 -5.31 14.57 29.49
C SER A 26 -6.36 13.59 29.97
N ALA A 27 -5.95 12.40 30.40
CA ALA A 27 -6.46 11.72 31.59
C ALA A 27 -5.51 10.58 32.00
N PRO A 28 -5.42 10.23 33.30
CA PRO A 28 -4.21 9.66 33.91
C PRO A 28 -4.35 8.21 34.39
N CYS A 29 -3.21 7.71 34.93
CA CYS A 29 -2.97 6.47 35.70
C CYS A 29 -2.60 5.26 34.82
N CYS A 30 -1.52 4.51 35.07
CA CYS A 30 -0.75 4.28 36.29
C CYS A 30 0.71 3.94 35.97
N HIS A 31 1.62 4.39 36.85
CA HIS A 31 3.05 4.09 36.80
C HIS A 31 3.31 2.61 37.09
N THR A 32 4.08 1.95 36.23
CA THR A 32 5.15 1.03 36.67
C THR A 32 6.29 1.12 35.64
N THR A 33 7.37 1.76 36.07
CA THR A 33 8.67 1.80 35.40
C THR A 33 9.33 0.43 35.40
N CYS A 34 9.75 -0.09 34.25
CA CYS A 34 11.04 -0.80 34.16
C CYS A 34 11.50 -0.97 32.69
N GLY A 35 12.76 -0.59 32.43
CA GLY A 35 13.56 -1.18 31.35
C GLY A 35 13.55 -0.49 29.99
N LYS A 36 14.28 0.64 29.86
CA LYS A 36 14.83 1.06 28.56
C LYS A 36 15.86 0.02 28.10
N ALA A 37 15.51 -0.77 27.10
CA ALA A 37 16.46 -1.35 26.17
C ALA A 37 15.99 -0.98 24.75
N SER A 38 16.30 0.25 24.34
CA SER A 38 16.19 0.68 22.95
C SER A 38 17.36 0.08 22.18
N THR A 39 17.29 -1.21 21.87
CA THR A 39 17.97 -1.72 20.69
C THR A 39 17.17 -1.20 19.50
N SER A 40 17.68 -0.18 18.80
CA SER A 40 17.15 0.18 17.49
C SER A 40 17.46 -1.00 16.57
N ALA A 41 16.61 -2.01 16.56
CA ALA A 41 16.58 -3.01 15.51
C ALA A 41 16.29 -2.21 14.24
N ALA A 42 17.34 -1.92 13.47
CA ALA A 42 17.23 -1.25 12.19
C ALA A 42 16.18 -2.03 11.38
N THR A 43 14.99 -1.44 11.25
CA THR A 43 13.83 -2.08 10.65
C THR A 43 14.18 -2.32 9.19
N ARG A 44 14.54 -3.57 8.88
CA ARG A 44 15.03 -3.98 7.57
C ARG A 44 13.84 -4.02 6.61
N ARG A 45 13.89 -3.22 5.55
CA ARG A 45 12.81 -3.10 4.56
C ARG A 45 12.48 -4.45 3.91
N PRO A 46 11.19 -4.75 3.65
CA PRO A 46 10.74 -6.08 3.22
C PRO A 46 11.00 -6.43 1.74
N GLY A 47 11.46 -5.50 0.90
CA GLY A 47 11.69 -5.71 -0.54
C GLY A 47 10.87 -4.78 -1.43
N ASN A 48 10.52 -5.23 -2.63
CA ASN A 48 9.73 -4.47 -3.61
C ASN A 48 8.30 -5.00 -3.71
N HIS A 49 7.33 -4.10 -3.72
CA HIS A 49 5.91 -4.42 -3.88
C HIS A 49 5.41 -3.85 -5.19
N ILE A 50 4.87 -4.69 -6.08
CA ILE A 50 4.41 -4.29 -7.41
C ILE A 50 2.89 -4.46 -7.46
N LEU A 51 2.20 -3.38 -7.79
CA LEU A 51 0.80 -3.36 -8.22
C LEU A 51 0.79 -3.35 -9.74
N TYR A 52 0.12 -4.30 -10.38
CA TYR A 52 0.12 -4.45 -11.84
C TYR A 52 -1.31 -4.44 -12.36
N ARG A 53 -1.60 -3.55 -13.33
CA ARG A 53 -2.88 -3.56 -14.04
C ARG A 53 -2.77 -4.39 -15.31
N SER A 54 -3.59 -5.45 -15.39
CA SER A 54 -3.60 -6.34 -16.54
C SER A 54 -4.91 -7.09 -16.69
N GLY A 55 -5.23 -7.42 -17.95
CA GLY A 55 -6.31 -8.34 -18.30
C GLY A 55 -5.93 -9.83 -18.21
N TRP A 56 -4.65 -10.16 -18.01
CA TRP A 56 -4.18 -11.56 -17.85
C TRP A 56 -4.68 -12.20 -16.55
N GLN A 57 -4.81 -13.54 -16.52
CA GLN A 57 -5.39 -14.28 -15.39
C GLN A 57 -4.72 -15.66 -15.13
N PRO A 58 -3.98 -15.81 -14.01
CA PRO A 58 -3.21 -14.76 -13.35
C PRO A 58 -1.95 -14.43 -14.18
N PRO A 59 -1.47 -13.17 -14.17
CA PRO A 59 -0.15 -12.86 -14.67
C PRO A 59 0.93 -13.41 -13.73
N ALA A 60 2.12 -13.65 -14.27
CA ALA A 60 3.32 -13.95 -13.51
C ALA A 60 4.34 -12.81 -13.63
N CYS A 61 5.19 -12.68 -12.62
CA CYS A 61 6.35 -11.82 -12.63
C CYS A 61 7.60 -12.69 -12.78
N HIS A 62 8.42 -12.39 -13.78
CA HIS A 62 9.74 -12.97 -13.97
C HIS A 62 10.76 -11.92 -13.55
N PHE A 63 11.55 -12.17 -12.51
CA PHE A 63 12.45 -11.17 -11.95
C PHE A 63 13.85 -11.73 -11.67
N SER A 64 14.84 -10.84 -11.68
CA SER A 64 16.21 -11.10 -11.25
C SER A 64 16.68 -10.02 -10.29
N HIS A 65 17.57 -10.38 -9.37
CA HIS A 65 18.27 -9.43 -8.50
C HIS A 65 19.60 -8.97 -9.12
N GLY A 66 19.66 -8.81 -10.44
CA GLY A 66 20.93 -8.50 -11.14
C GLY A 66 21.94 -9.65 -11.13
N SER A 67 21.48 -10.88 -10.87
CA SER A 67 22.22 -12.10 -11.17
C SER A 67 21.77 -12.64 -12.54
N ALA A 68 22.51 -13.58 -13.12
CA ALA A 68 22.07 -14.27 -14.33
C ALA A 68 20.87 -15.23 -14.08
N GLU A 69 20.43 -15.39 -12.82
CA GLU A 69 19.33 -16.26 -12.45
C GLU A 69 18.02 -15.49 -12.37
N TRP A 70 16.98 -16.05 -12.96
CA TRP A 70 15.64 -15.47 -12.97
C TRP A 70 14.65 -16.37 -12.24
N THR A 71 13.71 -15.74 -11.55
CA THR A 71 12.68 -16.42 -10.75
C THR A 71 11.29 -16.01 -11.23
N ASP A 72 10.39 -17.00 -11.31
CA ASP A 72 8.97 -16.77 -11.59
C ASP A 72 8.14 -16.75 -10.30
N ARG A 73 7.13 -15.88 -10.28
CA ARG A 73 6.11 -15.88 -9.24
C ARG A 73 4.76 -15.46 -9.83
N GLU A 74 3.70 -16.19 -9.48
CA GLU A 74 2.33 -15.81 -9.85
C GLU A 74 1.83 -14.63 -9.02
N CYS A 75 1.08 -13.72 -9.64
CA CYS A 75 0.51 -12.58 -8.94
C CYS A 75 -0.75 -12.96 -8.16
N LEU A 76 -0.98 -12.26 -7.05
CA LEU A 76 -2.22 -12.35 -6.27
C LEU A 76 -3.25 -11.38 -6.85
N SER A 77 -4.48 -11.85 -7.08
CA SER A 77 -5.56 -10.98 -7.57
C SER A 77 -6.05 -10.04 -6.47
N LEU A 78 -6.17 -8.75 -6.79
CA LEU A 78 -6.83 -7.74 -5.97
C LEU A 78 -8.22 -7.36 -6.53
N GLY A 79 -8.68 -8.03 -7.59
CA GLY A 79 -9.92 -7.72 -8.29
C GLY A 79 -9.80 -6.55 -9.28
N GLY A 80 -10.78 -6.43 -10.20
CA GLY A 80 -10.84 -5.31 -11.16
C GLY A 80 -9.64 -5.20 -12.12
N GLY A 81 -8.96 -6.32 -12.41
CA GLY A 81 -7.75 -6.34 -13.23
C GLY A 81 -6.50 -5.82 -12.53
N LEU A 82 -6.54 -5.64 -11.20
CA LEU A 82 -5.38 -5.28 -10.39
C LEU A 82 -4.76 -6.53 -9.76
N TRP A 83 -3.44 -6.61 -9.83
CA TRP A 83 -2.64 -7.73 -9.37
C TRP A 83 -1.56 -7.25 -8.42
N TYR A 84 -1.18 -8.09 -7.47
CA TYR A 84 -0.14 -7.82 -6.48
C TYR A 84 0.99 -8.84 -6.55
N MET A 85 2.21 -8.35 -6.42
CA MET A 85 3.42 -9.13 -6.35
C MET A 85 4.36 -8.57 -5.29
N HIS A 86 5.05 -9.47 -4.57
CA HIS A 86 6.17 -9.11 -3.70
C HIS A 86 7.44 -9.75 -4.25
N ILE A 87 8.47 -8.93 -4.48
CA ILE A 87 9.82 -9.38 -4.80
C ILE A 87 10.65 -9.22 -3.52
N PRO A 88 11.10 -10.33 -2.90
CA PRO A 88 11.83 -10.27 -1.65
C PRO A 88 13.15 -9.54 -1.86
N ARG A 89 13.63 -8.85 -0.82
CA ARG A 89 14.96 -8.26 -0.85
C ARG A 89 16.03 -9.35 -0.99
N ASN A 90 17.02 -9.10 -1.83
CA ASN A 90 18.30 -9.81 -1.79
C ASN A 90 19.32 -8.94 -1.05
N ILE A 91 20.10 -9.52 -0.12
CA ILE A 91 21.05 -8.75 0.69
C ILE A 91 22.33 -8.47 -0.10
N GLN A 92 22.66 -9.37 -1.02
CA GLN A 92 23.84 -9.32 -1.86
C GLN A 92 23.65 -8.37 -3.04
N HIS A 93 22.40 -8.14 -3.47
CA HIS A 93 22.08 -7.32 -4.64
C HIS A 93 20.98 -6.31 -4.33
N ARG A 94 21.23 -5.05 -4.65
CA ARG A 94 20.31 -3.93 -4.34
C ARG A 94 19.32 -3.64 -5.45
N GLU A 95 19.57 -4.15 -6.65
CA GLU A 95 18.82 -3.83 -7.85
C GLU A 95 17.98 -5.05 -8.22
N VAL A 96 16.75 -4.77 -8.63
CA VAL A 96 15.84 -5.77 -9.17
C VAL A 96 15.46 -5.33 -10.56
N GLU A 97 15.43 -6.27 -11.49
CA GLU A 97 14.76 -6.10 -12.77
C GLU A 97 13.69 -7.15 -12.93
N PHE A 98 12.61 -6.80 -13.63
CA PHE A 98 11.52 -7.73 -13.85
C PHE A 98 10.77 -7.46 -15.16
N VAL A 99 10.02 -8.45 -15.60
CA VAL A 99 9.02 -8.36 -16.67
C VAL A 99 7.78 -9.12 -16.22
N MET A 100 6.62 -8.76 -16.76
CA MET A 100 5.39 -9.50 -16.51
C MET A 100 5.10 -10.43 -17.67
N CYS A 101 4.45 -11.56 -17.42
CA CYS A 101 4.01 -12.46 -18.46
C CYS A 101 2.62 -13.03 -18.18
N ASP A 102 1.98 -13.54 -19.23
CA ASP A 102 0.76 -14.33 -19.09
C ASP A 102 1.05 -15.68 -18.42
N ALA A 103 0.00 -16.38 -17.98
CA ALA A 103 0.14 -17.65 -17.27
C ALA A 103 0.95 -18.70 -18.07
N SER A 104 0.86 -18.67 -19.40
CA SER A 104 1.55 -19.59 -20.31
C SER A 104 2.98 -19.15 -20.68
N ARG A 105 3.42 -17.94 -20.28
CA ARG A 105 4.70 -17.33 -20.67
C ARG A 105 4.87 -17.16 -22.18
N SER A 106 3.75 -17.05 -22.90
CA SER A 106 3.72 -16.83 -24.33
C SER A 106 3.71 -15.35 -24.70
N GLN A 107 3.26 -14.50 -23.77
CA GLN A 107 3.23 -13.05 -23.92
C GLN A 107 3.99 -12.40 -22.76
N TRP A 108 4.73 -11.35 -23.10
CA TRP A 108 5.60 -10.64 -22.18
C TRP A 108 5.31 -9.14 -22.24
N ASP A 109 5.14 -8.54 -21.07
CA ASP A 109 5.08 -7.10 -20.85
C ASP A 109 6.44 -6.66 -20.32
N HIS A 110 7.15 -5.92 -21.17
CA HIS A 110 8.44 -5.31 -20.92
C HIS A 110 8.33 -3.80 -21.23
N PRO A 111 9.28 -2.97 -20.77
CA PRO A 111 9.23 -1.54 -21.01
C PRO A 111 9.05 -1.20 -22.49
N PRO A 112 8.32 -0.12 -22.82
CA PRO A 112 8.18 0.33 -24.21
C PRO A 112 9.55 0.51 -24.87
N SER A 113 9.66 0.14 -26.15
CA SER A 113 10.93 0.12 -26.88
C SER A 113 11.69 1.46 -26.88
N HIS A 114 10.98 2.59 -26.81
CA HIS A 114 11.57 3.92 -26.75
C HIS A 114 12.32 4.21 -25.44
N THR A 115 12.13 3.40 -24.39
CA THR A 115 12.89 3.51 -23.15
C THR A 115 14.30 2.94 -23.28
N GLY A 116 14.55 2.08 -24.29
CA GLY A 116 15.82 1.37 -24.46
C GLY A 116 16.10 0.32 -23.38
N MET A 117 15.15 0.07 -22.47
CA MET A 117 15.31 -0.86 -21.37
C MET A 117 14.70 -2.22 -21.73
N PRO A 118 15.42 -3.34 -21.57
CA PRO A 118 14.88 -4.66 -21.86
C PRO A 118 13.89 -5.12 -20.79
N ASN A 119 14.04 -4.65 -19.54
CA ASN A 119 13.29 -5.06 -18.36
C ASN A 119 12.94 -3.83 -17.51
N TYR A 120 11.92 -3.93 -16.66
CA TYR A 120 11.57 -2.88 -15.71
C TYR A 120 12.60 -2.82 -14.58
N PRO A 121 13.38 -1.73 -14.45
CA PRO A 121 14.38 -1.63 -13.39
C PRO A 121 13.75 -1.08 -12.10
N VAL A 122 14.18 -1.62 -10.97
CA VAL A 122 13.80 -1.19 -9.62
C VAL A 122 15.07 -1.00 -8.79
N TRP A 123 15.49 0.26 -8.68
CA TRP A 123 16.74 0.66 -8.00
C TRP A 123 16.60 0.78 -6.48
N THR A 124 15.37 0.89 -5.98
CA THR A 124 15.10 1.11 -4.55
C THR A 124 13.96 0.23 -4.09
N GLU A 125 14.06 -0.33 -2.90
CA GLU A 125 12.95 -0.96 -2.19
C GLU A 125 11.77 0.02 -2.10
N GLY A 126 10.54 -0.44 -2.38
CA GLY A 126 9.34 0.39 -2.33
C GLY A 126 8.08 -0.20 -2.95
N VAL A 127 6.99 0.58 -2.99
CA VAL A 127 5.76 0.25 -3.72
C VAL A 127 5.80 0.87 -5.11
N TYR A 128 5.46 0.09 -6.12
CA TYR A 128 5.39 0.53 -7.51
C TYR A 128 4.04 0.16 -8.13
N MET A 129 3.55 1.01 -9.01
CA MET A 129 2.43 0.73 -9.89
C MET A 129 2.96 0.55 -11.32
N LEU A 130 2.71 -0.61 -11.92
CA LEU A 130 2.91 -0.88 -13.33
C LEU A 130 1.56 -0.84 -14.06
N SER A 131 1.44 0.10 -14.99
CA SER A 131 0.27 0.23 -15.87
C SER A 131 0.71 0.75 -17.22
N ASP A 132 0.21 0.15 -18.30
CA ASP A 132 0.39 0.65 -19.67
C ASP A 132 1.87 0.86 -20.05
N GLY A 133 2.73 -0.08 -19.65
CA GLY A 133 4.18 0.00 -19.91
C GLY A 133 4.94 1.00 -19.02
N SER A 134 4.27 1.64 -18.06
CA SER A 134 4.87 2.65 -17.18
C SER A 134 4.97 2.13 -15.75
N LEU A 135 6.21 2.04 -15.25
CA LEU A 135 6.48 1.74 -13.84
C LEU A 135 6.64 3.04 -13.06
N LYS A 136 5.72 3.29 -12.13
CA LYS A 136 5.72 4.47 -11.27
C LYS A 136 5.93 4.09 -9.81
N SER A 137 6.95 4.66 -9.19
CA SER A 137 7.11 4.56 -7.74
C SER A 137 5.99 5.32 -7.03
N LEU A 138 5.30 4.64 -6.12
CA LEU A 138 4.35 5.25 -5.21
C LEU A 138 5.14 5.67 -3.97
N ARG A 139 5.71 6.87 -3.97
CA ARG A 139 6.37 7.49 -2.80
C ARG A 139 5.50 8.60 -2.24
N SER A 140 5.49 8.77 -0.92
CA SER A 140 4.76 9.87 -0.30
C SER A 140 5.55 11.17 -0.45
N ASP A 141 4.85 12.30 -0.54
CA ASP A 141 5.46 13.63 -0.70
C ASP A 141 6.32 14.04 0.52
N VAL A 142 6.20 13.31 1.64
CA VAL A 142 6.96 13.54 2.88
C VAL A 142 8.26 12.71 2.95
N GLY A 143 8.68 12.08 1.86
CA GLY A 143 9.97 11.38 1.78
C GLY A 143 10.01 10.01 2.47
N TRP A 144 8.88 9.56 3.05
CA TRP A 144 8.72 8.20 3.56
C TRP A 144 8.12 7.29 2.48
N ASP A 145 8.63 6.06 2.38
CA ASP A 145 8.07 5.05 1.48
C ASP A 145 6.71 4.58 2.02
N TYR A 146 5.70 4.41 1.17
CA TYR A 146 4.45 3.78 1.58
C TYR A 146 4.69 2.37 2.10
N VAL A 147 5.76 1.68 1.65
CA VAL A 147 6.20 0.40 2.23
C VAL A 147 6.65 0.56 3.67
N ASP A 148 7.46 1.58 4.00
CA ASP A 148 7.91 1.78 5.38
C ASP A 148 6.71 2.08 6.27
N LEU A 149 5.79 2.92 5.81
CA LEU A 149 4.56 3.23 6.56
C LEU A 149 3.63 2.02 6.67
N LEU A 150 3.44 1.23 5.61
CA LEU A 150 2.59 0.03 5.62
C LEU A 150 3.21 -1.11 6.42
N PHE A 151 4.51 -1.32 6.32
CA PHE A 151 5.25 -2.33 7.06
C PHE A 151 5.34 -1.96 8.54
N ILE A 152 5.66 -0.70 8.86
CA ILE A 152 5.61 -0.20 10.25
C ILE A 152 4.18 -0.33 10.78
N ARG A 153 3.16 0.05 10.00
CA ARG A 153 1.77 -0.09 10.44
C ARG A 153 1.32 -1.54 10.57
N ASP A 154 1.67 -2.44 9.65
CA ASP A 154 1.35 -3.88 9.76
C ASP A 154 2.05 -4.50 10.97
N LYS A 155 3.33 -4.16 11.20
CA LYS A 155 4.06 -4.62 12.37
C LYS A 155 3.42 -4.11 13.66
N VAL A 156 3.18 -2.79 13.77
CA VAL A 156 2.51 -2.17 14.91
C VAL A 156 1.12 -2.78 15.11
N ALA A 157 0.38 -3.00 14.01
CA ALA A 157 -0.94 -3.59 14.04
C ALA A 157 -0.92 -5.00 14.61
N ARG A 158 0.00 -5.86 14.15
CA ARG A 158 0.15 -7.23 14.68
C ARG A 158 0.54 -7.23 16.14
N GLU A 159 1.44 -6.34 16.55
CA GLU A 159 1.86 -6.19 17.95
C GLU A 159 0.72 -5.66 18.84
N ALA A 160 -0.17 -4.82 18.29
CA ALA A 160 -1.30 -4.21 18.99
C ALA A 160 -2.63 -4.99 18.85
N ALA A 161 -2.63 -6.12 18.13
CA ALA A 161 -3.85 -6.84 17.73
C ALA A 161 -4.88 -5.94 17.02
N GLU A 162 -4.41 -5.17 16.03
CA GLU A 162 -5.20 -4.29 15.18
C GLU A 162 -5.18 -4.75 13.72
N ALA A 163 -6.21 -4.37 12.97
CA ALA A 163 -6.34 -4.57 11.54
C ALA A 163 -6.27 -3.20 10.86
N HIS A 164 -5.43 -3.11 9.83
CA HIS A 164 -5.21 -1.88 9.09
C HIS A 164 -5.62 -2.09 7.64
N VAL A 165 -6.49 -1.21 7.14
CA VAL A 165 -6.95 -1.23 5.75
C VAL A 165 -6.50 0.06 5.08
N LEU A 166 -5.86 -0.08 3.91
CA LEU A 166 -5.72 1.03 2.97
C LEU A 166 -6.83 0.96 1.93
N TYR A 167 -7.51 2.08 1.74
CA TYR A 167 -8.65 2.19 0.86
C TYR A 167 -8.48 3.34 -0.13
N PHE A 168 -8.62 3.03 -1.42
CA PHE A 168 -8.49 3.99 -2.51
C PHE A 168 -9.90 4.40 -2.96
N THR A 169 -10.27 5.67 -2.75
CA THR A 169 -11.61 6.15 -3.11
C THR A 169 -11.63 7.63 -3.48
N GLY A 170 -12.66 8.04 -4.22
CA GLY A 170 -12.97 9.45 -4.45
C GLY A 170 -13.76 10.10 -3.31
N TRP A 171 -14.23 9.33 -2.33
CA TRP A 171 -14.93 9.85 -1.14
C TRP A 171 -14.00 10.66 -0.25
N THR A 172 -14.53 11.63 0.49
CA THR A 172 -13.71 12.54 1.30
C THR A 172 -14.48 13.08 2.53
N PRO A 173 -14.17 12.62 3.76
CA PRO A 173 -13.47 11.38 4.10
C PRO A 173 -14.41 10.15 4.07
N PRO A 174 -13.98 8.99 3.56
CA PRO A 174 -14.74 7.76 3.72
C PRO A 174 -14.78 7.35 5.19
N ARG A 175 -15.74 6.49 5.52
CA ARG A 175 -15.92 5.89 6.84
C ARG A 175 -15.88 4.38 6.77
N ILE A 176 -15.49 3.76 7.87
CA ILE A 176 -15.49 2.31 8.06
C ILE A 176 -16.47 1.90 9.15
N HIS A 177 -17.32 0.96 8.81
CA HIS A 177 -18.12 0.19 9.74
C HIS A 177 -17.51 -1.19 9.89
N PHE A 178 -17.45 -1.70 11.11
CA PHE A 178 -16.96 -3.05 11.36
C PHE A 178 -17.71 -3.70 12.51
N ARG A 179 -17.63 -5.03 12.56
CA ARG A 179 -18.09 -5.83 13.69
C ARG A 179 -17.20 -7.05 13.86
N HIS A 180 -17.26 -7.63 15.04
CA HIS A 180 -16.71 -8.95 15.30
C HIS A 180 -17.80 -9.98 15.04
N THR A 181 -17.40 -11.24 14.86
CA THR A 181 -18.37 -12.35 14.77
C THR A 181 -19.33 -12.29 15.97
N ASN A 182 -20.63 -12.26 15.70
CA ASN A 182 -21.70 -12.18 16.70
C ASN A 182 -21.71 -10.90 17.58
N SER A 183 -21.06 -9.81 17.16
CA SER A 183 -21.18 -8.51 17.83
C SER A 183 -22.08 -7.54 17.05
N CYS A 184 -22.47 -6.44 17.70
CA CYS A 184 -23.05 -5.31 17.02
C CYS A 184 -22.02 -4.66 16.07
N TRP A 185 -22.52 -4.08 14.98
CA TRP A 185 -21.76 -3.14 14.16
C TRP A 185 -21.45 -1.88 14.96
N THR A 186 -20.38 -1.19 14.59
CA THR A 186 -20.16 0.19 15.06
C THR A 186 -21.35 1.10 14.69
N GLU A 187 -21.59 2.15 15.48
CA GLU A 187 -22.72 3.06 15.27
C GLU A 187 -22.63 3.85 13.94
N PRO A 188 -23.73 3.98 13.18
CA PRO A 188 -23.75 4.75 11.93
C PRO A 188 -23.26 6.19 12.09
N PRO A 189 -22.52 6.73 11.10
CA PRO A 189 -22.12 6.13 9.82
C PRO A 189 -20.74 5.44 9.86
N GLY A 190 -20.28 5.03 11.05
CA GLY A 190 -19.00 4.38 11.27
C GLY A 190 -17.87 5.37 11.60
N ILE A 191 -16.66 4.84 11.71
CA ILE A 191 -15.46 5.59 12.10
C ILE A 191 -14.85 6.23 10.86
N VAL A 192 -14.42 7.49 10.96
CA VAL A 192 -13.78 8.21 9.85
C VAL A 192 -12.41 7.60 9.55
N CYS A 193 -12.15 7.32 8.27
CA CYS A 193 -10.82 6.89 7.85
C CYS A 193 -9.87 8.09 7.83
N ASN A 194 -8.63 7.87 8.29
CA ASN A 194 -7.60 8.88 8.28
C ASN A 194 -7.07 9.09 6.86
N ALA A 195 -6.83 10.35 6.48
CA ALA A 195 -6.12 10.63 5.25
C ALA A 195 -4.72 10.00 5.36
N PHE A 196 -4.39 9.13 4.41
CA PHE A 196 -3.05 8.55 4.34
C PHE A 196 -2.20 9.38 3.38
N SER A 197 -2.68 9.56 2.15
CA SER A 197 -2.08 10.45 1.15
C SER A 197 -2.96 10.54 -0.09
N GLY A 198 -3.15 11.74 -0.65
CA GLY A 198 -3.98 11.94 -1.83
C GLY A 198 -5.39 11.36 -1.65
N ARG A 199 -5.75 10.37 -2.47
CA ARG A 199 -7.03 9.62 -2.40
C ARG A 199 -6.92 8.27 -1.69
N VAL A 200 -5.82 8.05 -0.97
CA VAL A 200 -5.59 6.88 -0.12
C VAL A 200 -5.99 7.22 1.30
N TRP A 201 -6.86 6.39 1.84
CA TRP A 201 -7.39 6.48 3.18
C TRP A 201 -6.95 5.28 4.00
N HIS A 202 -6.83 5.47 5.30
CA HIS A 202 -6.43 4.44 6.24
C HIS A 202 -7.49 4.26 7.32
N ALA A 203 -7.97 3.02 7.43
CA ALA A 203 -8.77 2.58 8.54
C ALA A 203 -7.93 1.73 9.49
N GLN A 204 -8.11 1.96 10.78
CA GLN A 204 -7.56 1.17 11.87
C GLN A 204 -8.74 0.69 12.71
N MET A 205 -8.73 -0.59 13.05
CA MET A 205 -9.75 -1.22 13.86
C MET A 205 -9.13 -2.37 14.67
N PRO A 206 -9.76 -2.81 15.77
CA PRO A 206 -9.33 -4.02 16.48
C PRO A 206 -9.33 -5.24 15.55
N PHE A 207 -8.28 -6.06 15.61
CA PHE A 207 -8.22 -7.31 14.86
C PHE A 207 -8.82 -8.46 15.66
N HIS A 208 -9.72 -9.20 15.02
CA HIS A 208 -10.28 -10.45 15.53
C HIS A 208 -10.50 -11.45 14.39
N SER A 209 -10.51 -12.73 14.72
CA SER A 209 -10.93 -13.76 13.76
C SER A 209 -12.40 -13.56 13.38
N GLY A 210 -12.69 -13.53 12.08
CA GLY A 210 -14.02 -13.23 11.57
C GLY A 210 -14.42 -11.75 11.66
N LEU A 211 -13.44 -10.83 11.71
CA LEU A 211 -13.68 -9.40 11.53
C LEU A 211 -14.35 -9.15 10.17
N GLU A 212 -15.50 -8.48 10.19
CA GLU A 212 -16.22 -8.01 9.02
C GLU A 212 -16.20 -6.49 8.98
N PHE A 213 -16.04 -5.89 7.79
CA PHE A 213 -16.07 -4.44 7.62
C PHE A 213 -16.70 -4.00 6.30
N VAL A 214 -17.25 -2.79 6.30
CA VAL A 214 -17.76 -2.09 5.11
C VAL A 214 -17.28 -0.64 5.12
N LEU A 215 -17.02 -0.10 3.93
CA LEU A 215 -16.60 1.29 3.74
C LEU A 215 -17.75 2.07 3.11
N ASN A 216 -17.99 3.30 3.57
CA ASN A 216 -19.03 4.19 3.04
C ASN A 216 -18.52 5.62 2.86
N ASP A 217 -19.30 6.46 2.18
CA ASP A 217 -18.97 7.85 1.85
C ASP A 217 -19.35 8.87 2.94
N GLY A 218 -19.84 8.38 4.09
CA GLY A 218 -20.33 9.19 5.21
C GLY A 218 -21.85 9.30 5.30
N SER A 219 -22.62 8.81 4.33
CA SER A 219 -24.09 8.85 4.36
C SER A 219 -24.75 7.71 5.16
N GLY A 220 -23.94 6.80 5.71
CA GLY A 220 -24.29 5.65 6.58
C GLY A 220 -25.75 5.25 6.66
N SER A 221 -26.25 4.66 5.58
CA SER A 221 -27.45 3.81 5.58
C SER A 221 -27.08 2.41 5.09
#